data_AF-A0A8T6QIN1-F1
#
_entry.id   AF-A0A8T6QIN1-F1
#
_cell.length_a   1.000
_cell.length_b   1.000
_cell.length_c   1.000
_cell.angle_alpha   90.00
_cell.angle_beta   90.00
_cell.angle_gamma   90.00
#
_symmetry.space_group_name_H-M   'P 1'
#
loop_
_entity.id
_entity.type
_entity.pdbx_description
1 polymer ?
#
loop_
_entity_poly.entity_id
_entity_poly.type
_entity_poly.pdbx_seq_one_letter_code
_entity_poly.pdbx_strand_id
1 'polypeptide(L)'
;VDNEISVITTTLTEGAIGYAKLDTRKGYQIMGVIRLADGSHPPLGISVKDKTSHKELGLVADGGFVYLNGIQDDSKLTLRWGDKSCFIQPPNSSNLTTGTVILPCISQN
;
A
#
# COMPACT_ATOMS: atom_id res chain seq x y z
N VAL A 1 12.07 -8.42 4.20
CA VAL A 1 13.05 -7.55 3.50
C VAL A 1 12.23 -6.48 2.83
N ASP A 2 11.79 -5.50 3.62
CA ASP A 2 11.14 -4.28 3.14
C ASP A 2 12.21 -3.20 3.22
N ASN A 3 12.52 -2.57 2.09
CA ASN A 3 13.60 -1.59 2.05
C ASN A 3 13.23 -0.43 1.11
N GLU A 4 12.39 0.48 1.59
CA GLU A 4 12.49 1.88 1.16
C GLU A 4 13.66 2.49 1.96
N ILE A 5 14.88 2.40 1.42
CA ILE A 5 16.07 2.96 2.08
C ILE A 5 15.88 4.48 2.20
N SER A 6 15.66 4.98 3.42
CA SER A 6 15.54 6.41 3.74
C SER A 6 16.89 7.10 3.97
N VAL A 7 18.00 6.45 3.60
CA VAL A 7 19.35 6.96 3.82
C VAL A 7 19.91 7.45 2.50
N ILE A 8 20.01 8.78 2.37
CA ILE A 8 20.71 9.43 1.25
C ILE A 8 22.13 9.72 1.70
N THR A 9 23.11 9.04 1.09
CA THR A 9 24.52 9.30 1.33
C THR A 9 25.08 10.09 0.15
N THR A 10 25.54 11.32 0.38
CA THR A 10 26.21 12.14 -0.63
C THR A 10 27.50 12.69 -0.06
N THR A 11 28.61 12.55 -0.80
CA THR A 11 29.89 13.15 -0.46
C THR A 11 30.05 14.43 -1.27
N LEU A 12 29.94 15.59 -0.61
CA LEU A 12 30.16 16.90 -1.22
C LEU A 12 31.57 17.41 -0.91
N THR A 13 32.22 17.97 -1.93
CA THR A 13 33.48 18.70 -1.78
C THR A 13 33.23 20.10 -1.23
N GLU A 14 34.28 20.73 -0.71
CA GLU A 14 34.22 22.12 -0.26
C GLU A 14 33.68 23.04 -1.38
N GLY A 15 32.63 23.81 -1.09
CA GLY A 15 31.98 24.73 -2.03
C GLY A 15 30.82 24.16 -2.88
N ALA A 16 30.48 22.87 -2.75
CA ALA A 16 29.36 22.29 -3.50
C ALA A 16 28.00 22.45 -2.79
N ILE A 17 26.94 22.74 -3.55
CA ILE A 17 25.54 22.72 -3.08
C ILE A 17 24.89 21.43 -3.58
N GLY A 18 24.49 20.57 -2.66
CA GLY A 18 23.85 19.28 -2.95
C GLY A 18 22.35 19.35 -2.79
N TYR A 19 21.62 18.84 -3.79
CA TYR A 19 20.17 18.67 -3.73
C TYR A 19 19.82 17.20 -3.62
N ALA A 20 19.22 16.81 -2.49
CA ALA A 20 18.66 15.48 -2.29
C ALA A 20 17.14 15.57 -2.46
N LYS A 21 16.62 15.00 -3.56
CA LYS A 21 15.17 14.96 -3.79
C LYS A 21 14.59 13.75 -3.05
N LEU A 22 13.77 14.01 -2.04
CA LEU A 22 12.99 13.00 -1.33
C LEU A 22 11.59 12.95 -1.94
N ASP A 23 11.27 11.87 -2.66
CA ASP A 23 9.90 11.61 -3.10
C ASP A 23 9.11 11.01 -1.93
N THR A 24 8.57 11.89 -1.09
CA THR A 24 7.73 11.50 0.05
C THR A 24 6.35 11.06 -0.45
N ARG A 25 5.91 9.86 -0.06
CA ARG A 25 4.54 9.41 -0.27
C ARG A 25 3.59 10.24 0.60
N LYS A 26 2.73 11.04 -0.04
CA LYS A 26 1.63 11.76 0.63
C LYS A 26 0.40 10.86 0.67
N GLY A 27 -0.29 10.85 1.80
CA GLY A 27 -1.49 10.04 2.02
C GLY A 27 -1.50 9.44 3.42
N TYR A 28 -2.62 8.81 3.76
CA TYR A 28 -2.79 8.14 5.04
C TYR A 28 -2.38 6.66 4.96
N GLN A 29 -2.32 6.00 6.12
CA GLN A 29 -1.78 4.66 6.28
C GLN A 29 -2.79 3.73 6.95
N ILE A 30 -3.04 2.56 6.36
CA ILE A 30 -3.94 1.53 6.90
C ILE A 30 -3.12 0.28 7.25
N MET A 31 -3.39 -0.27 8.43
CA MET A 31 -3.09 -1.67 8.75
C MET A 31 -4.40 -2.46 8.79
N GLY A 32 -4.45 -3.58 8.07
CA GLY A 32 -5.70 -4.31 7.91
C GLY A 32 -5.54 -5.77 7.50
N VAL A 33 -6.67 -6.44 7.32
CA VAL A 33 -6.75 -7.79 6.75
C VAL A 33 -7.72 -7.78 5.58
N ILE A 34 -7.28 -8.27 4.43
CA ILE A 34 -8.11 -8.42 3.24
C ILE A 34 -8.91 -9.72 3.33
N ARG A 35 -10.23 -9.62 3.13
CA ARG A 35 -11.14 -10.76 3.11
C ARG A 35 -11.97 -10.78 1.84
N LEU A 36 -12.02 -11.92 1.17
CA LEU A 36 -12.91 -12.16 0.04
C LEU A 36 -14.33 -12.45 0.51
N ALA A 37 -15.29 -12.39 -0.41
CA ALA A 37 -16.69 -12.70 -0.14
C ALA A 37 -16.94 -14.14 0.36
N ASP A 38 -16.06 -15.07 0.01
CA ASP A 38 -16.07 -16.47 0.48
C ASP A 38 -15.40 -16.65 1.86
N GLY A 39 -14.92 -15.57 2.48
CA GLY A 39 -14.18 -15.59 3.74
C GLY A 39 -12.69 -15.94 3.61
N SER A 40 -12.23 -16.30 2.41
CA SER A 40 -10.82 -16.56 2.12
C SER A 40 -10.02 -15.24 2.06
N HIS A 41 -8.70 -15.36 1.88
CA HIS A 41 -7.81 -14.22 1.73
C HIS A 41 -6.95 -14.36 0.47
N PRO A 42 -6.45 -13.25 -0.11
CA PRO A 42 -5.50 -13.32 -1.20
C PRO A 42 -4.21 -14.03 -0.75
N PRO A 43 -3.45 -14.60 -1.71
CA PRO A 43 -2.17 -15.22 -1.40
C PRO A 43 -1.11 -14.18 -0.96
N LEU A 44 -0.04 -14.66 -0.33
CA LEU A 44 1.13 -13.87 0.07
C LEU A 44 1.81 -13.23 -1.15
N GLY A 45 2.30 -12.00 -1.00
CA GLY A 45 3.11 -11.29 -1.98
C GLY A 45 2.33 -10.57 -3.07
N ILE A 46 1.00 -10.52 -2.98
CA ILE A 46 0.19 -9.79 -3.96
C ILE A 46 0.29 -8.28 -3.74
N SER A 47 0.55 -7.58 -4.83
CA SER A 47 0.64 -6.11 -4.86
C SER A 47 -0.75 -5.48 -4.77
N VAL A 48 -0.90 -4.55 -3.83
CA VAL A 48 -2.08 -3.70 -3.68
C VAL A 48 -1.79 -2.36 -4.35
N LYS A 49 -2.51 -2.05 -5.43
CA LYS A 49 -2.28 -0.86 -6.24
C LYS A 49 -3.46 0.08 -6.22
N ASP A 50 -3.20 1.37 -6.19
CA ASP A 50 -4.22 2.37 -6.45
C ASP A 50 -4.72 2.26 -7.91
N LYS A 51 -6.04 2.29 -8.10
CA LYS A 51 -6.69 2.10 -9.41
C LYS A 51 -6.35 3.21 -10.40
N THR A 52 -6.25 4.45 -9.90
CA THR A 52 -6.13 5.65 -10.75
C THR A 52 -4.67 5.94 -11.07
N SER A 53 -3.81 5.90 -10.08
CA SER A 53 -2.38 6.22 -10.21
C SER A 53 -1.52 5.01 -10.52
N HIS A 54 -2.06 3.78 -10.43
CA HIS A 54 -1.35 2.50 -10.58
C HIS A 54 -0.15 2.33 -9.64
N LYS A 55 -0.02 3.20 -8.62
CA LYS A 55 1.05 3.14 -7.63
C LYS A 55 0.79 1.98 -6.68
N GLU A 56 1.85 1.23 -6.39
CA GLU A 56 1.83 0.21 -5.34
C GLU A 56 1.79 0.87 -3.98
N LEU A 57 0.80 0.48 -3.16
CA LEU A 57 0.59 1.00 -1.81
C LEU A 57 1.07 0.03 -0.73
N GLY A 58 1.20 -1.26 -1.06
CA GLY A 58 1.70 -2.29 -0.16
C GLY A 58 1.55 -3.70 -0.73
N LEU A 59 1.94 -4.68 0.09
CA LEU A 59 1.90 -6.11 -0.24
C LEU A 59 1.01 -6.87 0.73
N VAL A 60 0.40 -7.95 0.24
CA VAL A 60 -0.33 -8.91 1.07
C VAL A 60 0.66 -9.80 1.81
N ALA A 61 0.62 -9.75 3.14
CA ALA A 61 1.29 -10.65 4.06
C ALA A 61 0.46 -11.92 4.30
N ASP A 62 0.99 -12.84 5.11
CA ASP A 62 0.31 -14.09 5.43
C ASP A 62 -1.06 -13.83 6.10
N GLY A 63 -2.01 -14.76 5.96
CA GLY A 63 -3.37 -14.62 6.51
C GLY A 63 -4.18 -13.44 5.95
N GLY A 64 -3.72 -12.80 4.87
CA GLY A 64 -4.37 -11.63 4.26
C GLY A 64 -4.03 -10.30 4.93
N PHE A 65 -3.07 -10.26 5.86
CA PHE A 65 -2.64 -9.02 6.49
C PHE A 65 -2.05 -8.06 5.45
N VAL A 66 -2.28 -6.75 5.60
CA VAL A 66 -1.70 -5.72 4.74
C VAL A 66 -1.27 -4.51 5.55
N TYR A 67 -0.18 -3.90 5.09
CA TYR A 67 0.23 -2.56 5.46
C TYR A 67 0.22 -1.70 4.20
N LEU A 68 -0.62 -0.67 4.19
CA LEU A 68 -0.83 0.20 3.04
C LEU A 68 -0.41 1.62 3.39
N ASN A 69 0.38 2.25 2.52
CA ASN A 69 0.89 3.61 2.70
C ASN A 69 0.66 4.47 1.46
N GLY A 70 0.38 5.75 1.66
CA GLY A 70 0.16 6.72 0.58
C GLY A 70 -1.21 6.58 -0.07
N ILE A 71 -2.23 6.18 0.69
CA ILE A 71 -3.62 6.15 0.22
C ILE A 71 -4.14 7.59 0.15
N GLN A 72 -4.79 7.94 -0.96
CA GLN A 72 -5.48 9.22 -1.13
C GLN A 72 -6.96 9.09 -0.77
N ASP A 73 -7.60 10.20 -0.44
CA ASP A 73 -9.04 10.22 -0.20
C ASP A 73 -9.80 9.72 -1.44
N ASP A 74 -10.84 8.92 -1.22
CA ASP A 74 -11.66 8.28 -2.27
C ASP A 74 -10.89 7.37 -3.27
N SER A 75 -9.63 7.01 -2.97
CA SER A 75 -8.86 6.05 -3.75
C SER A 75 -9.53 4.68 -3.78
N LYS A 76 -9.51 4.03 -4.95
CA LYS A 76 -9.92 2.62 -5.10
C LYS A 76 -8.68 1.76 -5.21
N LEU A 77 -8.62 0.67 -4.46
CA LEU A 77 -7.47 -0.24 -4.51
C LEU A 77 -7.80 -1.45 -5.37
N THR A 78 -6.77 -2.00 -6.00
CA THR A 78 -6.85 -3.12 -6.93
C THR A 78 -5.79 -4.15 -6.58
N LEU A 79 -6.20 -5.42 -6.63
CA LEU A 79 -5.33 -6.57 -6.46
C LEU A 79 -5.57 -7.54 -7.61
N ARG A 80 -4.49 -8.18 -8.08
CA ARG A 80 -4.59 -9.22 -9.12
C ARG A 80 -3.60 -10.34 -8.84
N TRP A 81 -4.08 -11.58 -8.90
CA TRP A 81 -3.27 -12.78 -8.74
C TRP A 81 -3.78 -13.89 -9.65
N GLY A 82 -2.90 -14.40 -10.52
CA GLY A 82 -3.31 -15.27 -11.63
C GLY A 82 -4.42 -14.60 -12.44
N ASP A 83 -5.53 -15.32 -12.62
CA ASP A 83 -6.72 -14.85 -13.34
C ASP A 83 -7.73 -14.12 -12.45
N LYS A 84 -7.48 -14.02 -11.13
CA LYS A 84 -8.40 -13.38 -10.18
C LYS A 84 -8.03 -11.92 -9.97
N SER A 85 -9.04 -11.06 -9.96
CA SER A 85 -8.88 -9.64 -9.63
C SER A 85 -9.95 -9.19 -8.64
N CYS A 86 -9.61 -8.16 -7.86
CA CYS A 86 -10.46 -7.65 -6.82
C CYS A 86 -10.26 -6.14 -6.59
N PHE A 87 -11.33 -5.47 -6.16
CA PHE A 87 -11.29 -4.07 -5.73
C PHE A 87 -11.62 -3.95 -4.25
N ILE A 88 -10.97 -2.99 -3.59
CA ILE A 88 -11.20 -2.62 -2.21
C ILE A 88 -11.48 -1.13 -2.16
N GLN A 89 -12.53 -0.76 -1.42
CA GLN A 89 -12.80 0.63 -1.06
C GLN A 89 -12.25 0.85 0.35
N PRO A 90 -11.11 1.54 0.52
CA PRO A 90 -10.57 1.88 1.82
C PRO A 90 -11.48 2.92 2.51
N PRO A 91 -11.50 2.96 3.86
CA PRO A 91 -12.14 4.04 4.60
C PRO A 91 -11.46 5.38 4.31
N ASN A 92 -12.24 6.47 4.31
CA ASN A 92 -11.78 7.84 4.00
C ASN A 92 -10.80 8.45 5.02
N SER A 93 -10.55 7.78 6.14
CA SER A 93 -9.49 8.18 7.05
C SER A 93 -8.95 6.96 7.80
N SER A 94 -7.64 6.89 7.94
CA SER A 94 -7.04 6.07 8.98
C SER A 94 -5.75 6.72 9.46
N ASN A 95 -5.72 7.00 10.75
CA ASN A 95 -4.47 7.12 11.47
C ASN A 95 -4.25 5.76 12.14
N LEU A 96 -3.02 5.24 12.08
CA LEU A 96 -2.55 3.98 12.68
C LEU A 96 -2.80 3.83 14.19
N THR A 97 -3.55 4.74 14.80
CA THR A 97 -3.70 4.93 16.23
C THR A 97 -4.56 3.86 16.90
N THR A 98 -5.40 3.12 16.17
CA THR A 98 -6.28 2.12 16.80
C THR A 98 -6.78 1.04 15.83
N GLY A 99 -6.03 -0.06 15.72
CA GLY A 99 -6.56 -1.36 15.34
C GLY A 99 -6.45 -1.77 13.86
N THR A 100 -6.52 -3.08 13.65
CA THR A 100 -6.55 -3.75 12.34
C THR A 100 -7.94 -3.63 11.73
N VAL A 101 -8.05 -3.03 10.55
CA VAL A 101 -9.34 -2.88 9.83
C VAL A 101 -9.56 -4.04 8.86
N ILE A 102 -10.79 -4.52 8.74
CA ILE A 102 -11.15 -5.51 7.70
C ILE A 102 -11.39 -4.77 6.38
N LEU A 103 -10.66 -5.18 5.34
CA LEU A 103 -10.78 -4.64 3.99
C LEU A 103 -11.52 -5.65 3.11
N PRO A 104 -12.82 -5.43 2.83
CA PRO A 104 -13.60 -6.35 2.01
C PRO A 104 -13.15 -6.28 0.56
N CYS A 105 -12.86 -7.45 0.01
CA CYS A 105 -12.40 -7.66 -1.35
C CYS A 105 -13.61 -8.02 -2.24
N ILE A 106 -14.00 -7.12 -3.12
CA ILE A 106 -15.06 -7.35 -4.11
C ILE A 106 -14.40 -7.89 -5.38
N SER A 107 -14.49 -9.21 -5.59
CA SER A 107 -14.01 -9.85 -6.81
C SER A 107 -14.78 -9.33 -8.02
N GLN A 108 -14.08 -9.03 -9.12
CA GLN A 108 -14.75 -8.74 -10.38
C GLN A 108 -14.75 -9.98 -11.23
N ASN A 109 -15.97 -10.43 -11.48
CA ASN A 109 -16.31 -11.49 -12.41
C ASN A 109 -16.19 -10.97 -13.84
#